data_AF-A0A926JW90-F1
#
_entry.id   AF-A0A926JW90-F1
#
_cell.length_a   1.000
_cell.length_b   1.000
_cell.length_c   1.000
_cell.angle_alpha   90.00
_cell.angle_beta   90.00
_cell.angle_gamma   90.00
#
_symmetry.space_group_name_H-M   'P 1'
#
loop_
_entity.id
_entity.type
_entity.pdbx_description
1 polymer ?
#
loop_
_entity_poly.entity_id
_entity_poly.type
_entity_poly.pdbx_seq_one_letter_code
_entity_poly.pdbx_strand_id
1 'polypeptide(L)'
;IETLHHALEAIDNDWFHYHFRAVKDSDTYTVATYAIPRSLYHIFNLYQPITPQEYAKDILSYGDGPVYNYLENKYRSIRDTYHVDKKIRLNDIMAVYSACLEKEDLTSLESLAGLGKKEFPDSMLGYFFEAEFHEKSGNTKKAMRVYEKAFLMGEIDFLTKDMIQERIFNIKQDMGW
;
A
#
# COMPACT_ATOMS: atom_id res chain seq x y z
N ILE A 1 -27.76 26.94 -11.43
CA ILE A 1 -26.57 26.20 -10.95
C ILE A 1 -27.01 24.92 -10.24
N GLU A 2 -27.86 25.01 -9.22
CA GLU A 2 -28.42 23.83 -8.51
C GLU A 2 -29.06 22.78 -9.44
N THR A 3 -29.88 23.21 -10.41
CA THR A 3 -30.50 22.29 -11.38
C THR A 3 -29.47 21.52 -12.23
N LEU A 4 -28.36 22.17 -12.58
CA LEU A 4 -27.27 21.53 -13.32
C LEU A 4 -26.45 20.62 -12.41
N HIS A 5 -26.22 21.03 -11.16
CA HIS A 5 -25.53 20.21 -10.16
C HIS A 5 -26.22 18.84 -9.99
N HIS A 6 -27.52 18.82 -9.76
CA HIS A 6 -28.27 17.57 -9.62
C HIS A 6 -28.30 16.74 -10.90
N ALA A 7 -28.35 17.38 -12.08
CA ALA A 7 -28.29 16.67 -13.35
C ALA A 7 -26.94 15.98 -13.58
N LEU A 8 -25.83 16.62 -13.19
CA LEU A 8 -24.48 16.06 -13.31
C LEU A 8 -24.22 15.00 -12.24
N GLU A 9 -24.70 15.21 -11.01
CA GLU A 9 -24.56 14.24 -9.91
C GLU A 9 -25.30 12.92 -10.18
N ALA A 10 -26.40 12.95 -10.93
CA ALA A 10 -27.16 11.76 -11.30
C ALA A 10 -26.52 10.92 -12.43
N ILE A 11 -25.39 11.37 -13.01
CA ILE A 11 -24.70 10.62 -14.06
C ILE A 11 -23.94 9.45 -13.43
N ASP A 12 -24.40 8.23 -13.72
CA ASP A 12 -23.72 7.00 -13.33
C ASP A 12 -22.73 6.58 -14.42
N ASN A 13 -21.47 6.99 -14.26
CA ASN A 13 -20.38 6.65 -15.17
C ASN A 13 -19.04 6.63 -14.40
N ASP A 14 -18.36 5.49 -14.44
CA ASP A 14 -17.07 5.26 -13.76
C ASP A 14 -15.96 6.25 -14.15
N TRP A 15 -16.04 6.82 -15.36
CA TRP A 15 -15.07 7.78 -15.88
C TRP A 15 -15.45 9.24 -15.62
N PHE A 16 -16.61 9.49 -15.02
CA PHE A 16 -17.11 10.82 -14.74
C PHE A 16 -17.08 11.11 -13.24
N HIS A 17 -16.00 11.74 -12.78
CA HIS A 17 -15.88 12.19 -11.40
C HIS A 17 -16.29 13.66 -11.28
N TYR A 18 -17.45 13.90 -10.67
CA TYR A 18 -18.00 15.23 -10.49
C TYR A 18 -17.96 15.69 -9.03
N HIS A 19 -17.60 16.96 -8.82
CA HIS A 19 -17.61 17.57 -7.50
C HIS A 19 -18.12 19.01 -7.60
N PHE A 20 -19.10 19.35 -6.77
CA PHE A 20 -19.66 20.69 -6.68
C PHE A 20 -19.57 21.21 -5.24
N ARG A 21 -19.27 22.51 -5.10
CA ARG A 21 -19.28 23.17 -3.80
C ARG A 21 -19.59 24.65 -3.93
N ALA A 22 -20.64 25.10 -3.26
CA ALA A 22 -20.89 26.52 -3.04
C ALA A 22 -19.97 27.06 -1.93
N VAL A 23 -19.17 28.08 -2.22
CA VAL A 23 -18.35 28.79 -1.23
C VAL A 23 -19.15 29.98 -0.72
N LYS A 24 -19.70 29.85 0.49
CA LYS A 24 -20.45 30.94 1.15
C LYS A 24 -19.49 32.09 1.49
N ASP A 25 -20.03 33.30 1.50
CA ASP A 25 -19.32 34.51 1.92
C ASP A 25 -18.00 34.77 1.17
N SER A 26 -17.98 34.46 -0.13
CA SER A 26 -16.83 34.70 -1.01
C SER A 26 -17.17 35.65 -2.16
N ASP A 27 -16.18 36.42 -2.58
CA ASP A 27 -16.16 37.17 -3.83
C ASP A 27 -15.34 36.45 -4.91
N THR A 28 -15.26 37.04 -6.11
CA THR A 28 -14.55 36.45 -7.25
C THR A 28 -13.05 36.23 -6.99
N TYR A 29 -12.43 36.98 -6.08
CA TYR A 29 -11.00 36.85 -5.78
C TYR A 29 -10.74 35.77 -4.72
N THR A 30 -11.55 35.76 -3.67
CA THR A 30 -11.46 34.80 -2.56
C THR A 30 -11.90 33.41 -2.99
N VAL A 31 -12.89 33.27 -3.87
CA VAL A 31 -13.33 31.94 -4.33
C VAL A 31 -12.19 31.15 -4.99
N ALA A 32 -11.30 31.81 -5.74
CA ALA A 32 -10.15 31.15 -6.36
C ALA A 32 -9.19 30.57 -5.32
N THR A 33 -8.97 31.29 -4.20
CA THR A 33 -8.11 30.84 -3.11
C THR A 33 -8.65 29.62 -2.37
N TYR A 34 -9.97 29.43 -2.33
CA TYR A 34 -10.60 28.21 -1.79
C TYR A 34 -10.68 27.09 -2.82
N ALA A 35 -11.03 27.42 -4.07
CA ALA A 35 -11.35 26.46 -5.10
C ALA A 35 -10.11 25.73 -5.61
N ILE A 36 -9.03 26.45 -5.97
CA ILE A 36 -7.83 25.85 -6.58
C ILE A 36 -7.20 24.75 -5.72
N PRO A 37 -6.78 25.00 -4.45
CA PRO A 37 -6.13 23.97 -3.65
C PRO A 37 -7.05 22.78 -3.39
N ARG A 38 -8.36 23.02 -3.26
CA ARG A 38 -9.34 21.96 -3.05
C ARG A 38 -9.60 21.13 -4.31
N SER A 39 -9.70 21.76 -5.47
CA SER A 39 -9.78 21.07 -6.75
C SER A 39 -8.54 20.22 -6.99
N LEU A 40 -7.34 20.74 -6.68
CA LEU A 40 -6.10 19.94 -6.74
C LEU A 40 -6.15 18.76 -5.78
N TYR A 41 -6.63 18.96 -4.54
CA TYR A 41 -6.82 17.87 -3.58
C TYR A 41 -7.74 16.78 -4.14
N HIS A 42 -8.89 17.15 -4.74
CA HIS A 42 -9.82 16.20 -5.32
C HIS A 42 -9.26 15.50 -6.55
N ILE A 43 -8.64 16.26 -7.47
CA ILE A 43 -8.02 15.72 -8.67
C ILE A 43 -6.95 14.70 -8.31
N PHE A 44 -6.11 14.96 -7.30
CA PHE A 44 -4.98 14.10 -6.92
C PHE A 44 -5.26 13.22 -5.70
N ASN A 45 -6.53 13.04 -5.30
CA ASN A 45 -6.89 12.29 -4.09
C ASN A 45 -6.33 10.86 -4.11
N LEU A 46 -6.47 10.18 -5.25
CA LEU A 46 -5.96 8.81 -5.44
C LEU A 46 -4.41 8.73 -5.34
N TYR A 47 -3.69 9.82 -5.60
CA TYR A 47 -2.23 9.85 -5.57
C TYR A 47 -1.65 9.85 -4.14
N GLN A 48 -2.50 10.11 -3.14
CA GLN A 48 -2.11 10.16 -1.74
C GLN A 48 -1.62 8.79 -1.22
N PRO A 49 -0.74 8.77 -0.21
CA PRO A 49 -0.39 7.55 0.50
C PRO A 49 -1.62 6.92 1.17
N ILE A 50 -1.54 5.63 1.46
CA ILE A 50 -2.55 4.94 2.27
C ILE A 50 -2.58 5.59 3.65
N THR A 51 -3.75 6.09 4.03
CA THR A 51 -3.95 6.73 5.35
C THR A 51 -4.31 5.69 6.41
N PRO A 52 -4.11 5.96 7.72
CA PRO A 52 -4.59 5.07 8.78
C PRO A 52 -6.10 4.81 8.72
N GLN A 53 -6.88 5.80 8.28
CA GLN A 53 -8.32 5.67 8.11
C GLN A 53 -8.67 4.72 6.94
N GLU A 54 -7.99 4.86 5.80
CA GLU A 54 -8.11 3.96 4.64
C GLU A 54 -7.68 2.54 5.01
N TYR A 55 -6.57 2.38 5.73
CA TYR A 55 -6.13 1.09 6.24
C TYR A 55 -7.22 0.40 7.06
N ALA A 56 -7.74 1.09 8.07
CA ALA A 56 -8.73 0.51 8.99
C ALA A 56 -10.07 0.21 8.31
N LYS A 57 -10.50 1.05 7.37
CA LYS A 57 -11.84 0.95 6.77
C LYS A 57 -11.88 0.13 5.49
N ASP A 58 -10.85 0.19 4.67
CA ASP A 58 -10.87 -0.33 3.31
C ASP A 58 -9.92 -1.53 3.14
N ILE A 59 -8.74 -1.49 3.75
CA ILE A 59 -7.73 -2.57 3.61
C ILE A 59 -8.06 -3.74 4.53
N LEU A 60 -8.32 -3.48 5.82
CA LEU A 60 -8.68 -4.55 6.76
C LEU A 60 -10.01 -5.22 6.40
N SER A 61 -10.97 -4.46 5.91
CA SER A 61 -12.27 -4.98 5.47
C SER A 61 -12.25 -5.59 4.06
N TYR A 62 -11.13 -5.50 3.32
CA TYR A 62 -11.04 -5.95 1.93
C TYR A 62 -11.42 -7.43 1.78
N GLY A 63 -12.53 -7.71 1.09
CA GLY A 63 -13.09 -9.06 0.93
C GLY A 63 -12.95 -9.65 -0.48
N ASP A 64 -12.51 -8.85 -1.45
CA ASP A 64 -12.55 -9.19 -2.88
C ASP A 64 -11.32 -9.99 -3.35
N GLY A 65 -10.71 -10.76 -2.43
CA GLY A 65 -9.53 -11.58 -2.68
C GLY A 65 -8.32 -11.18 -1.82
N PRO A 66 -7.10 -11.54 -2.26
CA PRO A 66 -5.87 -11.24 -1.53
C PRO A 66 -5.73 -9.73 -1.27
N VAL A 67 -5.36 -9.34 -0.05
CA VAL A 67 -5.15 -7.93 0.35
C VAL A 67 -4.16 -7.21 -0.57
N TYR A 68 -3.17 -7.91 -1.11
CA TYR A 68 -2.22 -7.39 -2.11
C TYR A 68 -2.92 -6.75 -3.32
N ASN A 69 -4.07 -7.28 -3.74
CA ASN A 69 -4.83 -6.73 -4.87
C ASN A 69 -5.29 -5.30 -4.61
N TYR A 70 -5.53 -4.90 -3.36
CA TYR A 70 -5.85 -3.51 -3.04
C TYR A 70 -4.71 -2.57 -3.44
N LEU A 71 -3.46 -2.94 -3.11
CA LEU A 71 -2.28 -2.18 -3.48
C LEU A 71 -2.11 -2.13 -5.00
N GLU A 72 -2.21 -3.27 -5.67
CA GLU A 72 -2.08 -3.35 -7.12
C GLU A 72 -3.15 -2.51 -7.82
N ASN A 73 -4.40 -2.62 -7.38
CA ASN A 73 -5.52 -1.85 -7.92
C ASN A 73 -5.30 -0.35 -7.70
N LYS A 74 -4.87 0.09 -6.50
CA LYS A 74 -4.58 1.50 -6.22
C LYS A 74 -3.54 2.05 -7.20
N TYR A 75 -2.43 1.36 -7.39
CA TYR A 75 -1.34 1.81 -8.26
C TYR A 75 -1.68 1.69 -9.76
N ARG A 76 -2.49 0.71 -10.14
CA ARG A 76 -3.06 0.61 -11.49
C ARG A 76 -4.01 1.78 -11.77
N SER A 77 -4.93 2.08 -10.86
CA SER A 77 -5.84 3.22 -11.01
C SER A 77 -5.06 4.54 -11.08
N ILE A 78 -3.96 4.70 -10.34
CA ILE A 78 -3.08 5.88 -10.49
C ILE A 78 -2.54 5.99 -11.92
N ARG A 79 -2.04 4.88 -12.48
CA ARG A 79 -1.55 4.85 -13.86
C ARG A 79 -2.66 5.18 -14.84
N ASP A 80 -3.83 4.55 -14.70
CA ASP A 80 -4.92 4.70 -15.68
C ASP A 80 -5.56 6.08 -15.62
N THR A 81 -5.68 6.68 -14.42
CA THR A 81 -6.23 8.03 -14.25
C THR A 81 -5.24 9.12 -14.67
N TYR A 82 -3.99 9.06 -14.18
CA TYR A 82 -3.03 10.16 -14.37
C TYR A 82 -2.03 9.91 -15.49
N HIS A 83 -2.03 8.73 -16.10
CA HIS A 83 -1.09 8.33 -17.16
C HIS A 83 0.38 8.42 -16.72
N VAL A 84 0.64 8.09 -15.44
CA VAL A 84 2.00 8.09 -14.85
C VAL A 84 2.33 6.78 -14.17
N ASP A 85 3.55 6.30 -14.36
CA ASP A 85 4.09 5.18 -13.60
C ASP A 85 4.69 5.66 -12.28
N LYS A 86 3.88 5.58 -11.23
CA LYS A 86 4.28 5.95 -9.88
C LYS A 86 4.97 4.76 -9.19
N LYS A 87 6.18 4.98 -8.69
CA LYS A 87 6.88 4.02 -7.81
C LYS A 87 6.07 3.75 -6.54
N ILE A 88 6.02 2.49 -6.13
CA ILE A 88 5.26 2.10 -4.94
C ILE A 88 5.97 2.60 -3.68
N ARG A 89 5.23 3.28 -2.81
CA ARG A 89 5.76 3.81 -1.56
C ARG A 89 5.94 2.68 -0.56
N LEU A 90 7.06 2.71 0.17
CA LEU A 90 7.32 1.77 1.26
C LEU A 90 6.19 1.77 2.29
N ASN A 91 5.69 2.94 2.69
CA ASN A 91 4.57 3.04 3.65
C ASN A 91 3.30 2.33 3.16
N ASP A 92 3.00 2.37 1.86
CA ASP A 92 1.81 1.71 1.31
C ASP A 92 2.01 0.18 1.30
N ILE A 93 3.22 -0.28 0.99
CA ILE A 93 3.62 -1.69 1.13
C ILE A 93 3.50 -2.14 2.58
N MET A 94 3.94 -1.32 3.54
CA MET A 94 3.91 -1.64 4.96
C MET A 94 2.50 -1.66 5.56
N ALA A 95 1.61 -0.80 5.05
CA ALA A 95 0.19 -0.88 5.39
C ALA A 95 -0.39 -2.21 4.93
N VAL A 96 -0.13 -2.61 3.69
CA VAL A 96 -0.64 -3.89 3.14
C VAL A 96 -0.02 -5.08 3.86
N TYR A 97 1.28 -5.04 4.16
CA TYR A 97 1.97 -6.06 4.95
C TYR A 97 1.33 -6.25 6.33
N SER A 98 1.05 -5.15 7.04
CA SER A 98 0.38 -5.20 8.35
C SER A 98 -0.98 -5.89 8.25
N ALA A 99 -1.76 -5.57 7.22
CA ALA A 99 -3.05 -6.23 6.97
C ALA A 99 -2.90 -7.71 6.57
N CYS A 100 -1.84 -8.09 5.85
CA CYS A 100 -1.54 -9.50 5.54
C CYS A 100 -1.28 -10.30 6.82
N LEU A 101 -0.54 -9.73 7.77
CA LEU A 101 -0.28 -10.37 9.06
C LEU A 101 -1.56 -10.52 9.88
N GLU A 102 -2.37 -9.46 9.96
CA GLU A 102 -3.61 -9.44 10.73
C GLU A 102 -4.66 -10.43 10.19
N LYS A 103 -4.69 -10.63 8.87
CA LYS A 103 -5.64 -11.52 8.19
C LYS A 103 -5.06 -12.90 7.88
N GLU A 104 -3.82 -13.15 8.28
CA GLU A 104 -3.07 -14.37 7.96
C GLU A 104 -3.04 -14.71 6.45
N ASP A 105 -3.03 -13.67 5.60
CA ASP A 105 -3.08 -13.81 4.14
C ASP A 105 -1.69 -14.08 3.56
N LEU A 106 -1.33 -15.37 3.55
CA LEU A 106 -0.05 -15.85 3.01
C LEU A 106 0.11 -15.61 1.51
N THR A 107 -0.99 -15.58 0.74
CA THR A 107 -0.96 -15.35 -0.72
C THR A 107 -0.51 -13.93 -1.01
N SER A 108 -1.04 -12.96 -0.26
CA SER A 108 -0.59 -11.58 -0.35
C SER A 108 0.83 -11.38 0.14
N LEU A 109 1.23 -12.09 1.20
CA LEU A 109 2.60 -12.01 1.70
C LEU A 109 3.64 -12.52 0.68
N GLU A 110 3.34 -13.60 -0.03
CA GLU A 110 4.19 -14.09 -1.13
C GLU A 110 4.27 -13.07 -2.28
N SER A 111 3.13 -12.45 -2.62
CA SER A 111 3.06 -11.40 -3.66
C SER A 111 3.88 -10.16 -3.26
N LEU A 112 3.81 -9.75 -1.99
CA LEU A 112 4.61 -8.67 -1.43
C LEU A 112 6.11 -8.99 -1.48
N ALA A 113 6.52 -10.24 -1.27
CA ALA A 113 7.92 -10.63 -1.40
C ALA A 113 8.44 -10.42 -2.83
N GLY A 114 7.65 -10.80 -3.84
CA GLY A 114 7.94 -10.52 -5.24
C GLY A 114 8.03 -9.02 -5.53
N LEU A 115 7.07 -8.25 -5.02
CA LEU A 115 7.06 -6.80 -5.18
C LEU A 115 8.27 -6.12 -4.51
N GLY A 116 8.60 -6.52 -3.28
CA GLY A 116 9.73 -5.98 -2.52
C GLY A 116 11.06 -6.18 -3.24
N LYS A 117 11.28 -7.36 -3.85
CA LYS A 117 12.47 -7.62 -4.68
C LYS A 117 12.52 -6.78 -5.95
N LYS A 118 11.36 -6.43 -6.51
CA LYS A 118 11.26 -5.63 -7.73
C LYS A 118 11.48 -4.14 -7.46
N GLU A 119 10.80 -3.59 -6.46
CA GLU A 119 10.82 -2.16 -6.16
C GLU A 119 12.04 -1.74 -5.30
N PHE A 120 12.54 -2.66 -4.46
CA PHE A 120 13.68 -2.42 -3.57
C PHE A 120 14.74 -3.54 -3.69
N PRO A 121 15.33 -3.75 -4.89
CA PRO A 121 16.19 -4.90 -5.19
C PRO A 121 17.47 -4.94 -4.34
N ASP A 122 17.98 -3.79 -3.91
CA ASP A 122 19.21 -3.68 -3.11
C ASP A 122 18.96 -3.80 -1.59
N SER A 123 17.69 -3.95 -1.19
CA SER A 123 17.27 -4.02 0.21
C SER A 123 16.88 -5.41 0.65
N MET A 124 16.83 -5.62 1.97
CA MET A 124 16.35 -6.86 2.57
C MET A 124 14.83 -7.06 2.48
N LEU A 125 14.04 -6.05 2.09
CA LEU A 125 12.57 -6.06 2.16
C LEU A 125 11.94 -7.30 1.50
N GLY A 126 12.28 -7.56 0.24
CA GLY A 126 11.68 -8.65 -0.51
C GLY A 126 12.08 -10.04 0.01
N TYR A 127 13.31 -10.19 0.50
CA TYR A 127 13.74 -11.44 1.13
C TYR A 127 13.15 -11.61 2.52
N PHE A 128 12.97 -10.53 3.28
CA PHE A 128 12.31 -10.56 4.58
C PHE A 128 10.87 -11.08 4.46
N PHE A 129 10.08 -10.54 3.53
CA PHE A 129 8.71 -11.03 3.30
C PHE A 129 8.66 -12.49 2.82
N GLU A 130 9.60 -12.92 1.96
CA GLU A 130 9.70 -14.32 1.54
C GLU A 130 10.05 -15.24 2.72
N ALA A 131 10.91 -14.79 3.63
CA ALA A 131 11.29 -15.55 4.80
C ALA A 131 10.10 -15.71 5.77
N GLU A 132 9.38 -14.62 6.07
CA GLU A 132 8.15 -14.63 6.88
C GLU A 132 7.07 -15.54 6.25
N PHE A 133 6.89 -15.48 4.92
CA PHE A 133 5.98 -16.39 4.22
C PHE A 133 6.34 -17.86 4.45
N HIS A 134 7.62 -18.22 4.30
CA HIS A 134 8.06 -19.59 4.53
C HIS A 134 7.97 -20.02 5.99
N GLU A 135 8.25 -19.12 6.93
CA GLU A 135 8.14 -19.36 8.36
C GLU A 135 6.69 -19.67 8.73
N LYS A 136 5.74 -18.82 8.32
CA LYS A 136 4.31 -19.00 8.57
C LYS A 136 3.70 -20.19 7.83
N SER A 137 4.28 -20.57 6.69
CA SER A 137 3.91 -21.78 5.96
C SER A 137 4.49 -23.07 6.56
N GLY A 138 5.24 -22.99 7.68
CA GLY A 138 5.88 -24.14 8.33
C GLY A 138 7.18 -24.62 7.67
N ASN A 139 7.67 -23.93 6.65
CA ASN A 139 8.90 -24.26 5.93
C ASN A 139 10.13 -23.62 6.59
N THR A 140 10.35 -23.87 7.88
CA THR A 140 11.38 -23.22 8.72
C THR A 140 12.80 -23.29 8.13
N LYS A 141 13.21 -24.44 7.59
CA LYS A 141 14.52 -24.60 6.92
C LYS A 141 14.67 -23.69 5.70
N LYS A 142 13.58 -23.45 4.95
CA LYS A 142 13.58 -22.53 3.81
C LYS A 142 13.57 -21.09 4.31
N ALA A 143 12.76 -20.78 5.32
CA ALA A 143 12.72 -19.46 5.96
C ALA A 143 14.11 -19.02 6.44
N MET A 144 14.82 -19.88 7.18
CA MET A 144 16.18 -19.59 7.68
C MET A 144 17.15 -19.22 6.54
N ARG A 145 17.17 -20.02 5.45
CA ARG A 145 18.02 -19.74 4.29
C ARG A 145 17.68 -18.42 3.61
N VAL A 146 16.42 -18.01 3.64
CA VAL A 146 15.99 -16.75 3.05
C VAL A 146 16.30 -15.58 3.98
N TYR A 147 16.17 -15.73 5.30
CA TYR A 147 16.65 -14.73 6.27
C TYR A 147 18.16 -14.51 6.16
N GLU A 148 18.95 -15.58 5.98
CA GLU A 148 20.39 -15.47 5.74
C GLU A 148 20.70 -14.66 4.48
N LYS A 149 19.90 -14.80 3.41
CA LYS A 149 20.00 -13.94 2.23
C LYS A 149 19.61 -12.50 2.54
N ALA A 150 18.52 -12.28 3.27
CA ALA A 150 18.07 -10.95 3.68
C ALA A 150 19.16 -10.21 4.48
N PHE A 151 19.89 -10.91 5.36
CA PHE A 151 20.98 -10.36 6.16
C PHE A 151 22.15 -9.81 5.32
N LEU A 152 22.36 -10.36 4.12
CA LEU A 152 23.41 -9.90 3.19
C LEU A 152 23.00 -8.63 2.41
N MET A 153 21.72 -8.26 2.43
CA MET A 153 21.19 -7.10 1.70
C MET A 153 21.25 -5.81 2.54
N GLY A 154 20.94 -4.67 1.90
CA GLY A 154 20.86 -3.37 2.58
C GLY A 154 19.67 -3.29 3.55
N GLU A 155 19.88 -2.61 4.68
CA GLU A 155 18.81 -2.26 5.62
C GLU A 155 17.82 -1.28 5.00
N ILE A 156 16.57 -1.29 5.48
CA ILE A 156 15.52 -0.39 4.99
C ILE A 156 14.49 -0.11 6.08
N ASP A 157 14.38 1.16 6.44
CA ASP A 157 13.44 1.65 7.46
C ASP A 157 13.56 0.87 8.79
N PHE A 158 12.55 0.11 9.19
CA PHE A 158 12.56 -0.71 10.41
C PHE A 158 13.30 -2.05 10.26
N LEU A 159 13.62 -2.48 9.02
CA LEU A 159 14.31 -3.73 8.75
C LEU A 159 15.82 -3.55 8.89
N THR A 160 16.35 -3.99 10.03
CA THR A 160 17.78 -3.94 10.37
C THR A 160 18.41 -5.33 10.38
N LYS A 161 19.74 -5.38 10.24
CA LYS A 161 20.49 -6.63 10.34
C LYS A 161 20.35 -7.30 11.70
N ASP A 162 20.29 -6.51 12.77
CA ASP A 162 20.08 -7.01 14.14
C ASP A 162 18.74 -7.76 14.25
N MET A 163 17.67 -7.20 13.67
CA MET A 163 16.36 -7.84 13.64
C MET A 163 16.39 -9.17 12.87
N ILE A 164 17.06 -9.20 11.71
CA ILE A 164 17.21 -10.43 10.92
C ILE A 164 18.05 -11.47 11.68
N GLN A 165 19.10 -11.05 12.38
CA GLN A 165 19.94 -11.93 13.18
C GLN A 165 19.14 -12.57 14.33
N GLU A 166 18.29 -11.80 15.00
CA GLU A 166 17.37 -12.31 16.03
C GLU A 166 16.40 -13.33 15.46
N ARG A 167 15.80 -13.07 14.29
CA ARG A 167 14.93 -14.04 13.58
C ARG A 167 15.65 -15.35 13.29
N ILE A 168 16.87 -15.28 12.76
CA ILE A 168 17.69 -16.46 12.47
C ILE A 168 18.00 -17.24 13.76
N PHE A 169 18.36 -16.54 14.84
CA PHE A 169 18.66 -17.16 16.13
C PHE A 169 17.44 -17.92 16.68
N ASN A 170 16.27 -17.30 16.68
CA ASN A 170 15.03 -17.92 17.16
C ASN A 170 14.69 -19.20 16.37
N ILE A 171 14.81 -19.16 15.04
CA ILE A 171 14.58 -20.35 14.21
C ILE A 171 15.58 -21.47 14.53
N LYS A 172 16.85 -21.15 14.76
CA LYS A 172 17.87 -22.15 15.14
C LYS A 172 17.55 -22.79 16.48
N GLN A 173 17.12 -21.99 17.45
CA GLN A 173 16.70 -22.47 18.77
C GLN A 173 15.49 -23.40 18.66
N ASP A 174 14.48 -23.04 17.87
CA ASP A 174 13.28 -23.86 17.63
C ASP A 174 13.62 -25.18 16.93
N MET A 175 14.68 -25.20 16.12
CA MET A 175 15.21 -26.39 15.46
C MET A 175 16.13 -27.24 16.35
N GLY A 176 16.45 -26.79 17.57
CA GLY A 176 17.30 -27.51 18.53
C GLY A 176 18.79 -27.50 18.18
N TRP A 177 19.28 -26.42 17.57
CA TRP A 177 20.70 -26.23 17.21
C TRP A 177 21.51 -25.49 18.28
#